data_AF-A0A349PJU9-F1
#
_entry.id   AF-A0A349PJU9-F1
#
_cell.length_a   1.000
_cell.length_b   1.000
_cell.length_c   1.000
_cell.angle_alpha   90.00
_cell.angle_beta   90.00
_cell.angle_gamma   90.00
#
_symmetry.space_group_name_H-M   'P 1'
#
loop_
_entity.id
_entity.type
_entity.pdbx_description
1 polymer ?
#
loop_
_entity_poly.entity_id
_entity_poly.type
_entity_poly.pdbx_seq_one_letter_code
_entity_poly.pdbx_strand_id
1 'polypeptide(L)'
;MKNIKRFLLVILALIVLLFLSLLGYYFYSKPTYEGEQKLKNIQNETTVYFDDFGVPHIYANSQKEAMITLGYVHAQDRLWQMELLRRIAPGRLSEMFGS
;
A
#
# COMPACT_ATOMS: atom_id res chain seq x y z
N MET A 1 -21.28 -33.05 -26.77
CA MET A 1 -21.91 -31.75 -26.35
C MET A 1 -22.00 -31.57 -24.83
N LYS A 2 -22.45 -32.56 -24.04
CA LYS A 2 -22.61 -32.42 -22.57
C LYS A 2 -21.27 -32.20 -21.83
N ASN A 3 -20.18 -32.82 -22.29
CA ASN A 3 -18.84 -32.68 -21.69
C ASN A 3 -18.19 -31.34 -22.00
N ILE A 4 -18.40 -30.79 -23.21
CA ILE A 4 -17.94 -29.44 -23.59
C ILE A 4 -18.63 -28.37 -22.74
N LYS A 5 -19.94 -28.48 -22.52
CA LYS A 5 -20.67 -27.57 -21.64
C LYS A 5 -20.15 -27.61 -20.20
N ARG A 6 -19.84 -28.79 -19.67
CA ARG A 6 -19.22 -28.93 -18.33
C ARG A 6 -17.83 -28.32 -18.27
N PHE A 7 -17.01 -28.52 -19.29
CA PHE A 7 -15.68 -27.91 -19.37
C PHE A 7 -15.73 -26.38 -19.41
N LEU A 8 -16.62 -25.80 -20.22
CA LEU A 8 -16.84 -24.35 -20.27
C LEU A 8 -17.33 -23.78 -18.93
N LEU A 9 -18.20 -24.51 -18.21
CA LEU A 9 -18.66 -24.09 -16.88
C LEU A 9 -17.53 -24.08 -15.85
N VAL A 10 -16.61 -25.06 -15.90
CA VAL A 10 -15.44 -25.09 -15.01
C VAL A 10 -14.51 -23.92 -15.29
N ILE A 11 -14.22 -23.64 -16.57
CA ILE A 11 -13.41 -22.48 -16.95
C ILE A 11 -14.07 -21.17 -16.48
N LEU A 12 -15.38 -21.02 -16.69
CA LEU A 12 -16.10 -19.84 -16.24
C LEU A 12 -16.02 -19.68 -14.72
N ALA A 13 -16.18 -20.77 -13.95
CA ALA A 13 -16.04 -20.74 -12.50
C ALA A 13 -14.64 -20.32 -12.05
N LEU A 14 -13.58 -20.80 -12.71
CA LEU A 14 -12.20 -20.41 -12.43
C LEU A 14 -11.95 -18.92 -12.75
N ILE A 15 -12.49 -18.42 -13.85
CA ILE A 15 -12.38 -17.00 -14.20
C ILE A 15 -13.09 -16.12 -13.17
N VAL A 16 -14.30 -16.50 -12.76
CA VAL A 16 -15.06 -15.79 -11.72
C VAL A 16 -14.28 -15.78 -10.40
N LEU A 17 -13.71 -16.92 -10.01
CA LEU A 17 -12.92 -17.01 -8.78
C LEU A 17 -11.66 -16.15 -8.84
N LEU A 18 -10.95 -16.16 -9.98
CA LEU A 18 -9.79 -15.30 -10.20
C LEU A 18 -10.18 -13.82 -10.12
N PHE A 19 -11.29 -13.43 -10.75
CA PHE A 19 -11.78 -12.07 -10.73
C PHE A 19 -12.15 -11.60 -9.32
N LEU A 20 -12.85 -12.43 -8.55
CA LEU A 20 -13.18 -12.13 -7.14
C LEU A 20 -11.92 -12.01 -6.28
N SER A 21 -10.93 -12.86 -6.50
CA SER A 21 -9.64 -12.80 -5.81
C SER A 21 -8.90 -11.49 -6.11
N LEU A 22 -8.82 -11.09 -7.38
CA LEU A 22 -8.20 -9.83 -7.80
C LEU A 22 -8.92 -8.61 -7.22
N LEU A 23 -10.26 -8.63 -7.19
CA LEU A 23 -11.04 -7.58 -6.53
C LEU A 23 -10.74 -7.52 -5.03
N GLY A 24 -10.76 -8.66 -4.34
CA GLY A 24 -10.43 -8.74 -2.92
C GLY A 24 -9.04 -8.20 -2.61
N TYR A 25 -8.05 -8.58 -3.43
CA TYR A 25 -6.69 -8.07 -3.35
C TYR A 25 -6.64 -6.54 -3.55
N TYR A 26 -7.31 -6.03 -4.57
CA TYR A 26 -7.35 -4.59 -4.86
C TYR A 26 -7.94 -3.77 -3.70
N PHE A 27 -8.98 -4.26 -3.02
CA PHE A 27 -9.55 -3.57 -1.85
C PHE A 27 -8.68 -3.70 -0.60
N TYR A 28 -8.04 -4.86 -0.40
CA TYR A 28 -7.17 -5.09 0.75
C TYR A 28 -5.85 -4.30 0.69
N SER A 29 -5.31 -4.10 -0.51
CA SER A 29 -4.01 -3.43 -0.68
C SER A 29 -4.05 -1.90 -0.62
N LYS A 30 -5.21 -1.28 -0.38
CA LYS A 30 -5.31 0.18 -0.30
C LYS A 30 -4.84 0.69 1.08
N PRO A 31 -4.01 1.75 1.12
CA PRO A 31 -3.68 2.41 2.38
C PRO A 31 -4.90 3.12 2.99
N THR A 32 -4.91 3.21 4.32
CA THR A 32 -5.98 3.86 5.09
C THR A 32 -5.66 5.34 5.32
N TYR A 33 -6.32 6.24 4.61
CA TYR A 33 -6.08 7.69 4.72
C TYR A 33 -6.91 8.40 5.81
N GLU A 34 -7.94 7.73 6.32
CA GLU A 34 -8.88 8.31 7.27
C GLU A 34 -8.88 7.56 8.61
N GLY A 35 -9.28 8.27 9.66
CA GLY A 35 -9.38 7.74 11.01
C GLY A 35 -8.09 7.87 11.83
N GLU A 36 -8.07 7.19 12.97
CA GLU A 36 -6.99 7.27 13.93
C GLU A 36 -6.04 6.07 13.82
N GLN A 37 -4.74 6.35 13.77
CA GLN A 37 -3.70 5.33 13.75
C GLN A 37 -2.76 5.49 14.94
N LYS A 38 -2.58 4.40 15.71
CA LYS A 38 -1.63 4.39 16.83
C LYS A 38 -0.24 4.09 16.30
N LEU A 39 0.63 5.09 16.31
CA LEU A 39 2.04 4.94 15.96
C LEU A 39 2.89 4.82 17.22
N LYS A 40 3.87 3.90 17.18
CA LYS A 40 4.88 3.81 18.23
C LYS A 40 5.69 5.11 18.25
N ASN A 41 6.04 5.58 19.45
CA ASN A 41 6.86 6.77 19.69
C ASN A 41 6.21 8.12 19.33
N ILE A 42 4.89 8.17 19.18
CA ILE A 42 4.09 9.40 19.20
C ILE A 42 3.37 9.45 20.55
N GLN A 43 3.56 10.54 21.31
CA GLN A 43 2.98 10.69 22.65
C GLN A 43 1.82 11.67 22.64
N ASN A 44 1.92 12.72 21.84
CA ASN A 44 0.89 13.73 21.68
C ASN A 44 0.08 13.48 20.41
N GLU A 45 -1.13 14.04 20.39
CA GLU A 45 -1.94 14.05 19.18
C GLU A 45 -1.18 14.71 18.03
N THR A 46 -1.17 14.04 16.88
CA THR A 46 -0.55 14.48 15.64
C THR A 46 -1.55 14.23 14.51
N THR A 47 -1.86 15.28 13.76
CA THR A 47 -2.91 15.24 12.74
C THR A 47 -2.28 15.33 11.35
N VAL A 48 -2.80 14.53 10.43
CA VAL A 48 -2.44 14.58 9.01
C VAL A 48 -3.68 14.94 8.21
N TYR A 49 -3.60 16.00 7.42
CA TYR A 49 -4.64 16.42 6.49
C TYR A 49 -4.12 16.29 5.06
N PHE A 50 -4.90 15.69 4.18
CA PHE A 50 -4.59 15.64 2.75
C PHE A 50 -5.47 16.66 2.03
N ASP A 51 -4.85 17.52 1.23
CA ASP A 51 -5.57 18.49 0.40
C ASP A 51 -6.23 17.83 -0.82
N ASP A 52 -6.93 18.62 -1.63
CA ASP A 52 -7.61 18.15 -2.84
C ASP A 52 -6.66 17.56 -3.91
N PHE A 53 -5.36 17.83 -3.80
CA PHE A 53 -4.30 17.28 -4.66
C PHE A 53 -3.59 16.07 -4.04
N GLY A 54 -3.99 15.65 -2.83
CA GLY A 54 -3.36 14.56 -2.09
C GLY A 54 -2.03 14.94 -1.44
N VAL A 55 -1.76 16.22 -1.22
CA VAL A 55 -0.55 16.67 -0.51
C VAL A 55 -0.79 16.57 1.00
N PRO A 56 0.08 15.86 1.76
CA PRO A 56 -0.07 15.75 3.19
C PRO A 56 0.45 16.97 3.95
N HIS A 57 -0.38 17.50 4.84
CA HIS A 57 -0.07 18.54 5.81
C HIS A 57 -0.02 17.92 7.21
N ILE A 58 1.16 17.98 7.84
CA ILE A 58 1.42 17.33 9.14
C ILE A 58 1.47 18.40 10.25
N TYR A 59 0.61 18.25 11.25
CA TYR A 59 0.56 19.11 12.43
C TYR A 59 0.93 18.29 13.67
N ALA A 60 2.08 18.61 14.28
CA ALA A 60 2.62 17.88 15.43
C ALA A 60 3.13 18.83 16.52
N ASN A 61 3.15 18.35 17.76
CA ASN A 61 3.60 19.11 18.94
C ASN A 61 5.12 19.11 19.13
N SER A 62 5.84 18.27 18.38
CA SER A 62 7.30 18.21 18.43
C SER A 62 7.89 17.84 17.06
N GLN A 63 9.13 18.28 16.82
CA GLN A 63 9.87 17.91 15.60
C GLN A 63 10.02 16.38 15.47
N LYS A 64 10.21 15.68 16.59
CA LYS A 64 10.35 14.22 16.60
C LYS A 64 9.07 13.54 16.09
N GLU A 65 7.91 13.96 16.58
CA GLU A 65 6.61 13.41 16.16
C GLU A 65 6.31 13.78 14.70
N ALA A 66 6.65 14.99 14.27
CA ALA A 66 6.53 15.40 12.87
C ALA A 66 7.36 14.50 11.94
N MET A 67 8.61 14.18 12.31
CA MET A 67 9.49 13.32 11.50
C MET A 67 9.03 11.86 11.46
N ILE A 68 8.53 11.33 12.58
CA ILE A 68 7.95 9.98 12.63
C ILE A 68 6.73 9.91 11.71
N THR A 69 5.84 10.90 11.81
CA THR A 69 4.63 10.98 10.99
C THR A 69 4.96 11.17 9.52
N LEU A 70 5.95 12.00 9.20
CA LEU A 70 6.44 12.19 7.83
C LEU A 70 6.93 10.86 7.24
N GLY A 71 7.70 10.09 7.99
CA GLY A 71 8.15 8.77 7.56
C GLY A 71 6.99 7.80 7.32
N TYR A 72 5.97 7.82 8.19
CA TYR A 72 4.77 7.00 8.03
C TYR A 72 3.99 7.38 6.77
N VAL A 73 3.70 8.67 6.56
CA VAL A 73 2.96 9.18 5.40
C VAL A 73 3.75 8.97 4.10
N HIS A 74 5.07 9.17 4.12
CA HIS A 74 5.92 8.83 2.98
C HIS A 74 5.84 7.35 2.62
N ALA A 75 5.90 6.45 3.61
CA ALA A 75 5.76 5.03 3.37
C ALA A 75 4.35 4.71 2.83
N GLN A 76 3.31 5.35 3.35
CA GLN A 76 1.93 5.15 2.89
C GLN A 76 1.76 5.34 1.37
N ASP A 77 2.36 6.39 0.81
CA ASP A 77 2.21 6.73 -0.61
C ASP A 77 3.35 6.19 -1.49
N ARG A 78 4.57 6.07 -0.93
CA ARG A 78 5.81 5.89 -1.71
C ARG A 78 6.67 4.72 -1.23
N LEU A 79 6.10 3.75 -0.51
CA LEU A 79 6.86 2.61 0.01
C LEU A 79 7.76 1.93 -1.04
N TRP A 80 7.20 1.67 -2.22
CA TRP A 80 7.94 1.02 -3.32
C TRP A 80 9.12 1.87 -3.78
N GLN A 81 8.92 3.17 -3.95
CA GLN A 81 9.99 4.10 -4.34
C GLN A 81 11.07 4.18 -3.26
N MET A 82 10.69 4.28 -1.99
CA MET A 82 11.63 4.33 -0.86
C MET A 82 12.48 3.05 -0.79
N GLU A 83 11.86 1.88 -0.94
CA GLU A 83 12.53 0.59 -0.91
C GLU A 83 13.48 0.41 -2.11
N LEU A 84 13.05 0.84 -3.29
CA LEU A 84 13.88 0.85 -4.49
C LEU A 84 15.12 1.73 -4.28
N LEU A 85 14.92 2.99 -3.88
CA LEU A 85 16.02 3.94 -3.64
C LEU A 85 16.99 3.45 -2.55
N ARG A 86 16.48 2.81 -1.50
CA ARG A 86 17.29 2.20 -0.43
C ARG A 86 18.21 1.09 -0.96
N ARG A 87 17.82 0.40 -2.04
CA ARG A 87 18.58 -0.71 -2.64
C ARG A 87 19.56 -0.28 -3.73
N ILE A 88 19.35 0.88 -4.35
CA ILE A 88 20.24 1.40 -5.40
C ILE A 88 21.64 1.65 -4.84
N ALA A 89 21.75 2.43 -3.76
CA ALA A 89 23.04 2.84 -3.20
C ALA A 89 23.97 1.67 -2.83
N PRO A 90 23.51 0.58 -2.18
CA PRO A 90 24.34 -0.59 -1.92
C PRO A 90 24.44 -1.58 -3.10
N GLY A 91 23.88 -1.29 -4.28
CA GLY A 91 23.95 -2.17 -5.46
C GLY A 91 23.06 -3.42 -5.37
N ARG A 92 21.93 -3.36 -4.66
CA ARG A 92 21.06 -4.51 -4.35
C ARG A 92 19.79 -4.60 -5.23
N LEU A 93 19.81 -4.01 -6.42
CA LEU A 93 18.65 -4.02 -7.33
C LEU A 93 18.32 -5.43 -7.84
N SER A 94 19.33 -6.25 -8.13
CA SER A 94 19.11 -7.62 -8.63
C SER A 94 18.39 -8.53 -7.64
N GLU A 95 18.31 -8.19 -6.36
CA GLU A 95 17.48 -8.93 -5.39
C GLU A 95 15.97 -8.78 -5.65
N MET A 96 15.56 -7.68 -6.30
CA MET A 96 14.16 -7.45 -6.68
C MET A 96 13.89 -7.82 -8.12
N PHE A 97 14.86 -7.60 -9.02
CA PHE A 97 14.65 -7.70 -10.48
C PHE A 97 15.34 -8.89 -11.14
N GLY A 98 16.24 -9.59 -10.44
CA GLY A 98 17.05 -10.66 -11.02
C GLY A 98 18.25 -10.14 -11.82
N SER A 99 18.79 -11.03 -12.64
CA SER A 99 19.92 -10.82 -13.57
C SER A 99 19.48 -11.06 -15.00
#